data_AF-A0A838J8B4-F1
#
_entry.id   AF-A0A838J8B4-F1
#
_cell.length_a   1.000
_cell.length_b   1.000
_cell.length_c   1.000
_cell.angle_alpha   90.00
_cell.angle_beta   90.00
_cell.angle_gamma   90.00
#
_symmetry.space_group_name_H-M   'P 1'
#
loop_
_entity.id
_entity.type
_entity.pdbx_description
1 polymer ?
#
loop_
_entity_poly.entity_id
_entity_poly.type
_entity_poly.pdbx_seq_one_letter_code
_entity_poly.pdbx_strand_id
1 'polypeptide(L)' 'MIDKKGIPNTQLVRERLKRHWSQQELADHLGTTKVNVSRWERGVTFPGLYFRQKLCEVLEKPPVECNNRSIND' A
#
# COMPACT_ATOMS: atom_id res chain seq x y z
N MET A 1 0.45 -16.64 17.93
CA MET A 1 0.99 -16.24 16.61
C MET A 1 1.51 -14.82 16.78
N ILE A 2 2.82 -14.60 16.78
CA ILE A 2 3.41 -13.27 16.98
C ILE A 2 3.20 -12.48 15.69
N ASP A 3 2.29 -11.51 15.70
CA ASP A 3 2.16 -10.54 14.63
C ASP A 3 3.47 -9.76 14.52
N LYS A 4 4.32 -10.11 13.55
CA LYS A 4 5.46 -9.28 13.15
C LYS A 4 4.88 -7.95 12.66
N LYS A 5 4.81 -6.97 13.55
CA LYS A 5 4.26 -5.65 13.29
C LYS A 5 5.26 -4.87 12.43
N GLY A 6 5.19 -5.07 11.11
CA GLY A 6 5.94 -4.24 10.18
C GLY A 6 5.46 -2.79 10.22
N ILE A 7 6.29 -1.89 9.72
CA ILE A 7 6.00 -0.45 9.74
C ILE A 7 4.71 -0.21 8.94
N PRO A 8 3.66 0.37 9.55
CA PRO A 8 2.40 0.61 8.86
C PRO A 8 2.62 1.56 7.67
N ASN A 9 1.97 1.25 6.53
CA ASN A 9 2.06 2.08 5.33
C ASN A 9 1.07 3.24 5.44
N THR A 10 1.41 4.22 6.28
CA THR A 10 0.60 5.41 6.55
C THR A 10 0.39 6.26 5.30
N GLN A 11 1.34 6.26 4.37
CA GLN A 11 1.22 6.92 3.06
C GLN A 11 0.07 6.33 2.25
N LEU A 12 0.01 4.99 2.14
CA LEU A 12 -1.07 4.32 1.41
C LEU A 12 -2.45 4.64 1.99
N VAL A 13 -2.56 4.63 3.33
CA VAL A 13 -3.80 4.99 4.03
C VAL A 13 -4.18 6.45 3.73
N ARG A 14 -3.22 7.37 3.80
CA ARG A 14 -3.45 8.80 3.57
C ARG A 14 -3.93 9.07 2.15
N GLU A 15 -3.29 8.49 1.15
CA GLU A 15 -3.68 8.70 -0.26
C GLU A 15 -5.06 8.10 -0.54
N ARG A 16 -5.35 6.92 0.03
CA ARG A 16 -6.67 6.30 -0.07
C ARG A 16 -7.76 7.20 0.53
N LEU A 17 -7.53 7.73 1.74
CA LEU A 17 -8.47 8.63 2.41
C LEU A 17 -8.63 9.96 1.67
N LYS A 18 -7.54 10.51 1.10
CA LYS A 18 -7.57 11.75 0.30
C LYS A 18 -8.45 11.62 -0.94
N ARG A 19 -8.49 10.42 -1.53
CA ARG A 19 -9.33 10.09 -2.70
C ARG A 19 -10.71 9.54 -2.32
N HIS A 20 -11.05 9.52 -1.03
CA HIS A 20 -12.29 8.95 -0.48
C HIS A 20 -12.53 7.48 -0.84
N TRP A 21 -11.46 6.72 -1.10
CA TRP A 21 -11.56 5.31 -1.44
C TRP A 21 -11.65 4.43 -0.20
N SER A 22 -12.42 3.37 -0.30
CA SER A 22 -12.38 2.22 0.61
C SER A 22 -11.21 1.30 0.25
N GLN A 23 -10.84 0.41 1.18
CA GLN A 23 -9.83 -0.62 0.90
C GLN A 23 -10.24 -1.55 -0.25
N GLN A 24 -11.55 -1.73 -0.47
CA GLN A 24 -12.07 -2.54 -1.56
C GLN A 24 -11.91 -1.80 -2.89
N GLU A 25 -12.30 -0.53 -2.97
CA GLU A 25 -12.13 0.27 -4.19
C GLU A 25 -10.66 0.36 -4.62
N LEU A 26 -9.75 0.60 -3.66
CA LEU A 26 -8.32 0.56 -3.95
C LEU A 26 -7.85 -0.83 -4.43
N ALA A 27 -8.42 -1.90 -3.88
CA ALA A 27 -8.11 -3.25 -4.33
C ALA A 27 -8.60 -3.50 -5.76
N ASP A 28 -9.79 -3.02 -6.09
CA ASP A 28 -10.40 -3.14 -7.42
C ASP A 28 -9.57 -2.37 -8.46
N HIS A 29 -9.13 -1.13 -8.13
CA HIS A 29 -8.24 -0.35 -8.98
C HIS A 29 -6.89 -1.05 -9.24
N LEU A 30 -6.36 -1.75 -8.25
CA LEU A 30 -5.08 -2.48 -8.37
C LEU A 30 -5.23 -3.88 -8.97
N GLY A 31 -6.45 -4.40 -9.07
CA GLY A 31 -6.74 -5.79 -9.44
C GLY A 31 -6.22 -6.78 -8.38
N THR A 32 -6.43 -6.47 -7.10
CA THR A 32 -6.03 -7.30 -5.96
C THR A 32 -7.21 -7.49 -5.00
N THR A 33 -6.96 -8.04 -3.81
CA THR A 33 -7.99 -8.22 -2.79
C THR A 33 -7.86 -7.18 -1.67
N LYS A 34 -9.00 -6.82 -1.06
CA LYS A 34 -9.05 -5.97 0.14
C LYS A 34 -8.13 -6.50 1.25
N VAL A 35 -7.99 -7.81 1.38
CA VAL A 35 -7.10 -8.45 2.37
C VAL A 35 -5.65 -8.08 2.12
N ASN A 36 -5.19 -8.08 0.87
CA ASN A 36 -3.83 -7.64 0.52
C ASN A 36 -3.62 -6.17 0.84
N VAL A 37 -4.57 -5.30 0.50
CA VAL A 37 -4.52 -3.87 0.84
C VAL A 37 -4.44 -3.68 2.36
N SER A 38 -5.29 -4.37 3.13
CA SER A 38 -5.25 -4.33 4.59
C SER A 38 -3.92 -4.80 5.18
N ARG A 39 -3.28 -5.81 4.57
CA ARG A 39 -1.95 -6.27 4.99
C ARG A 39 -0.88 -5.24 4.69
N TRP A 40 -0.95 -4.56 3.54
CA TRP A 40 -0.02 -3.49 3.17
C TRP A 40 -0.15 -2.28 4.09
N GLU A 41 -1.38 -1.83 4.36
CA GLU A 41 -1.64 -0.71 5.28
C GLU A 41 -1.12 -1.00 6.69
N ARG A 42 -1.30 -2.24 7.17
CA ARG A 42 -0.82 -2.68 8.50
C ARG A 42 0.66 -3.06 8.54
N GLY A 43 1.38 -3.04 7.42
CA GLY A 43 2.78 -3.45 7.35
C GLY A 43 3.02 -4.96 7.53
N VAL A 44 1.99 -5.80 7.41
CA VAL A 44 2.09 -7.27 7.54
C VAL A 44 2.85 -7.88 6.37
N THR A 45 2.60 -7.37 5.16
CA THR A 45 3.27 -7.76 3.92
C THR A 45 3.55 -6.52 3.10
N PHE A 46 4.54 -6.56 2.22
CA PHE A 46 4.82 -5.46 1.29
C PHE A 46 4.25 -5.77 -0.10
N PRO A 47 3.74 -4.76 -0.83
CA PRO A 47 3.35 -4.95 -2.22
C PRO A 47 4.57 -5.35 -3.05
N GLY A 48 4.41 -6.35 -3.92
CA GLY A 48 5.43 -6.76 -4.89
C GLY A 48 5.66 -5.70 -5.97
N LEU A 49 6.69 -5.87 -6.80
CA LEU A 49 7.08 -4.90 -7.84
C LEU A 49 5.92 -4.50 -8.77
N TYR A 50 5.11 -5.48 -9.21
CA TYR A 50 3.93 -5.24 -10.03
C TYR A 50 2.90 -4.31 -9.37
N PHE A 51 2.59 -4.55 -8.08
CA PHE A 51 1.65 -3.72 -7.35
C PHE A 51 2.24 -2.35 -6.98
N ARG A 52 3.55 -2.24 -6.83
CA ARG A 52 4.21 -0.93 -6.62
C ARG A 52 4.09 -0.05 -7.86
N GLN A 53 4.30 -0.61 -9.04
CA GLN A 53 4.10 0.12 -10.30
C GLN A 53 2.65 0.60 -10.43
N LYS A 54 1.69 -0.31 -10.25
CA LYS A 54 0.26 0.06 -10.25
C LYS A 54 -0.11 1.08 -9.17
N LEU A 55 0.46 0.98 -7.98
CA LEU A 55 0.23 1.96 -6.92
C LEU A 55 0.73 3.35 -7.34
N CYS A 56 1.89 3.45 -8.00
CA CYS A 56 2.34 4.74 -8.50
C CYS A 56 1.46 5.28 -9.64
N GLU A 57 0.97 4.41 -10.51
CA GLU A 57 0.03 4.78 -11.58
C GLU A 57 -1.30 5.28 -11.00
N VAL A 58 -1.91 4.51 -10.10
CA VAL A 58 -3.22 4.81 -9.50
C VAL A 58 -3.16 6.00 -8.55
N LEU A 59 -2.05 6.19 -7.85
CA LEU A 59 -1.87 7.31 -6.92
C LEU A 59 -1.28 8.56 -7.58
N GLU A 60 -0.90 8.48 -8.87
CA GLU A 60 -0.28 9.56 -9.67
C GLU A 60 0.90 10.22 -8.95
N LYS A 61 1.68 9.42 -8.22
CA LYS A 61 2.82 9.90 -7.44
C LYS A 61 4.14 9.40 -8.01
N PRO A 62 5.22 10.20 -7.91
CA PRO A 62 6.51 9.79 -8.43
C PRO A 62 7.05 8.56 -7.68
N PRO A 63 7.72 7.62 -8.38
CA PRO A 63 8.12 6.30 -7.87
C PRO A 63 9.07 6.31 -6.66
N VAL A 64 9.66 7.46 -6.34
CA VAL A 64 10.49 7.68 -5.16
C VAL A 64 9.68 7.71 -3.86
N GLU A 65 8.40 8.09 -3.89
CA GLU A 65 7.53 8.22 -2.71
C GLU A 65 6.59 7.01 -2.50
N CYS A 66 6.35 6.20 -3.54
CA CYS A 66 5.57 4.96 -3.45
C CYS A 66 6.33 3.82 -2.75
N ASN A 67 7.65 3.97 -2.63
CA ASN A 67 8.49 3.01 -1.97
C ASN A 67 8.64 3.46 -0.53
N ASN A 68 7.88 2.88 0.39
CA ASN A 68 8.22 2.90 1.81
C ASN A 68 9.51 2.07 2.01
N ARG A 69 10.62 2.56 1.47
CA ARG A 69 11.97 2.21 1.90
C ARG A 69 12.22 3.03 3.16
N SER A 70 11.62 2.62 4.26
CA SER A 70 12.41 2.62 5.49
C SER A 70 13.27 1.37 5.42
N ILE A 71 14.30 1.44 4.57
CA ILE A 71 15.50 0.63 4.76
C ILE A 71 16.06 1.19 6.06
N ASN A 72 15.75 0.52 7.17
CA ASN A 72 16.79 0.44 8.18
C ASN A 72 17.80 -0.54 7.59
N ASP A 73 18.97 0.01 7.31
CA ASP A 73 20.25 -0.71 7.29
C ASP A 73 20.31 -1.72 8.45
#